data_AF-A0A662FAN5-F1
#
_entry.id   AF-A0A662FAN5-F1
#
_cell.length_a   1.000
_cell.length_b   1.000
_cell.length_c   1.000
_cell.angle_alpha   90.00
_cell.angle_beta   90.00
_cell.angle_gamma   90.00
#
_symmetry.space_group_name_H-M   'P 1'
#
loop_
_entity.id
_entity.type
_entity.pdbx_description
1 polymer ?
#
loop_
_entity_poly.entity_id
_entity_poly.type
_entity_poly.pdbx_seq_one_letter_code
_entity_poly.pdbx_strand_id
1 'polypeptide(L)'
;MAVTWKGSMPILAWFFVFALLKWAKVETTGFLGGFLIGVGWFLLIPVLSEAGVAKSAHQWIQKAGLWAIFSAAFGLVALTLLKDSGAWHTWLVDFGLLASGFFGFLGALIGFFKWK
;
A
#
# COMPACT_ATOMS: atom_id res chain seq x y z
N MET A 1 -9.74 17.83 16.39
CA MET A 1 -10.05 16.58 17.12
C MET A 1 -8.73 15.91 17.44
N ALA A 2 -8.49 15.49 18.69
CA ALA A 2 -7.25 14.81 19.03
C ALA A 2 -7.25 13.45 18.33
N VAL A 3 -6.27 13.20 17.46
CA VAL A 3 -6.07 11.88 16.86
C VAL A 3 -5.90 10.90 18.00
N THR A 4 -6.80 9.93 18.11
CA THR A 4 -6.74 8.94 19.17
C THR A 4 -5.51 8.06 18.93
N TRP A 5 -4.59 8.03 19.88
CA TRP A 5 -3.35 7.23 19.78
C TRP A 5 -3.60 5.77 19.40
N LYS A 6 -4.78 5.22 19.77
CA LYS A 6 -5.24 3.88 19.42
C LYS A 6 -5.40 3.67 17.91
N GLY A 7 -5.85 4.66 17.16
CA GLY A 7 -6.01 4.58 15.70
C GLY A 7 -4.69 4.69 14.93
N SER A 8 -3.70 5.36 15.52
CA SER A 8 -2.37 5.55 14.92
C SER A 8 -1.36 4.46 15.29
N MET A 9 -1.65 3.65 16.32
CA MET A 9 -0.76 2.58 16.77
C MET A 9 -0.46 1.53 15.67
N PRO A 10 -1.43 1.08 14.85
CA PRO A 10 -1.17 0.13 13.78
C PRO A 10 -0.22 0.67 12.70
N ILE A 11 -0.33 1.95 12.33
CA ILE A 11 0.53 2.54 11.31
C ILE A 11 1.93 2.83 11.83
N LEU A 12 2.08 3.15 13.12
CA LEU A 12 3.40 3.28 13.76
C LEU A 12 4.12 1.93 13.84
N ALA A 13 3.41 0.87 14.25
CA ALA A 13 3.95 -0.48 14.22
C ALA A 13 4.33 -0.90 12.80
N TRP A 14 3.54 -0.50 11.80
CA TRP A 14 3.84 -0.72 10.40
C TRP A 14 5.15 -0.07 9.93
N PHE A 15 5.34 1.22 10.24
CA PHE A 15 6.59 1.91 9.92
C PHE A 15 7.79 1.29 10.63
N PHE A 16 7.61 0.83 11.87
CA PHE A 16 8.66 0.14 12.62
C PHE A 16 9.06 -1.19 11.95
N VAL A 17 8.10 -2.00 11.52
CA VAL A 17 8.36 -3.22 10.74
C VAL A 17 9.10 -2.90 9.45
N PHE A 18 8.69 -1.87 8.72
CA PHE A 18 9.34 -1.47 7.47
C PHE A 18 10.78 -1.00 7.70
N ALA A 19 11.01 -0.24 8.77
CA ALA A 19 12.34 0.22 9.18
C ALA A 19 13.23 -0.96 9.59
N LEU A 20 12.71 -1.95 10.32
CA LEU A 20 13.43 -3.17 10.68
C LEU A 20 13.82 -3.99 9.45
N LEU A 21 12.92 -4.17 8.49
CA LEU A 21 13.21 -4.89 7.25
C LEU A 21 14.33 -4.21 6.46
N LYS A 22 14.31 -2.87 6.38
CA LYS A 22 15.39 -2.09 5.74
C LYS A 22 16.70 -2.17 6.51
N TRP A 23 16.68 -2.07 7.84
CA TRP A 23 17.87 -2.20 8.68
C TRP A 23 18.51 -3.58 8.55
N ALA A 24 17.69 -4.63 8.58
CA ALA A 24 18.13 -6.01 8.42
C ALA A 24 18.55 -6.37 6.99
N LYS A 25 18.49 -5.42 6.04
CA LYS A 25 18.80 -5.62 4.62
C LYS A 25 18.04 -6.80 4.01
N VAL A 26 16.81 -7.04 4.47
CA VAL A 26 15.96 -8.07 3.89
C VAL A 26 15.59 -7.64 2.48
N GLU A 27 16.01 -8.43 1.49
CA GLU A 27 15.62 -8.20 0.11
C GLU A 27 14.10 -8.37 -0.01
N THR A 28 13.40 -7.26 -0.21
CA THR A 28 11.97 -7.29 -0.48
C THR A 28 11.75 -7.77 -1.90
N THR A 29 11.29 -9.01 -2.05
CA THR A 29 10.81 -9.53 -3.34
C THR A 29 9.62 -8.71 -3.84
N GLY A 30 9.30 -8.78 -5.14
CA GLY A 30 8.11 -8.10 -5.70
C GLY A 30 6.81 -8.45 -4.97
N PHE A 31 6.68 -9.70 -4.50
CA PHE A 31 5.58 -10.12 -3.63
C PHE A 31 5.58 -9.38 -2.29
N LEU A 32 6.67 -9.46 -1.52
CA LEU A 32 6.72 -8.87 -0.19
C LEU A 32 6.55 -7.35 -0.27
N GLY A 33 7.19 -6.69 -1.23
CA GLY A 33 7.04 -5.25 -1.47
C GLY A 33 5.60 -4.84 -1.78
N GLY A 34 4.94 -5.52 -2.73
CA GLY A 34 3.54 -5.24 -3.07
C GLY A 34 2.58 -5.49 -1.91
N PHE A 35 2.80 -6.58 -1.15
CA PHE A 35 1.97 -6.90 0.01
C PHE A 35 2.12 -5.84 1.10
N LEU A 36 3.35 -5.44 1.40
CA LEU A 36 3.62 -4.40 2.37
C LEU A 36 2.96 -3.06 1.95
N ILE A 37 3.13 -2.63 0.70
CA ILE A 37 2.48 -1.40 0.22
C ILE A 37 0.95 -1.48 0.34
N GLY A 38 0.36 -2.63 0.00
CA GLY A 38 -1.08 -2.86 0.12
C GLY A 38 -1.58 -2.71 1.55
N VAL A 39 -0.95 -3.40 2.50
CA VAL A 39 -1.29 -3.29 3.93
C VAL A 39 -1.10 -1.85 4.43
N GLY A 40 -0.04 -1.17 4.02
CA GLY A 40 0.20 0.24 4.36
C GLY A 40 -0.96 1.16 3.94
N TRP A 41 -1.52 0.97 2.75
CA TRP A 41 -2.69 1.73 2.30
C TRP A 41 -3.94 1.46 3.14
N PHE A 42 -4.20 0.20 3.53
CA PHE A 42 -5.35 -0.12 4.37
C PHE A 42 -5.21 0.44 5.79
N LEU A 43 -3.98 0.44 6.34
CA LEU A 43 -3.69 1.01 7.65
C LEU A 43 -3.81 2.55 7.69
N LEU A 44 -3.69 3.22 6.54
CA LEU A 44 -3.94 4.66 6.44
C LEU A 44 -5.43 5.02 6.58
N ILE A 45 -6.35 4.14 6.20
CA ILE A 45 -7.81 4.43 6.23
C ILE A 45 -8.32 4.81 7.62
N PRO A 46 -8.08 4.03 8.71
CA PRO A 46 -8.55 4.42 10.04
C PRO A 46 -7.94 5.74 10.51
N VAL A 47 -6.66 5.99 10.21
CA VAL A 47 -5.97 7.23 10.56
C VAL A 47 -6.60 8.43 9.86
N LEU A 48 -6.90 8.31 8.57
CA LEU A 48 -7.56 9.38 7.80
C LEU A 48 -9.01 9.59 8.24
N SER A 49 -9.70 8.51 8.62
CA SER A 49 -11.05 8.59 9.16
C SER A 49 -11.09 9.36 10.50
N GLU A 50 -10.10 9.16 11.37
CA GLU A 50 -9.97 9.92 12.63
C GLU A 50 -9.57 11.38 12.39
N ALA A 51 -8.82 11.66 11.32
CA ALA A 51 -8.41 13.00 10.93
C ALA A 51 -9.51 13.84 10.26
N GLY A 52 -10.72 13.29 10.09
CA GLY A 52 -11.86 13.99 9.48
C GLY A 52 -11.83 14.02 7.95
N VAL A 53 -11.01 13.16 7.32
CA VAL A 53 -10.88 13.11 5.86
C VAL A 53 -12.16 12.57 5.21
N ALA A 54 -12.56 13.17 4.09
CA ALA A 54 -13.78 12.79 3.38
C ALA A 54 -13.77 11.30 2.94
N LYS A 55 -14.91 10.61 3.11
CA LYS A 55 -15.11 9.20 2.71
C LYS A 55 -14.74 8.92 1.24
N SER A 56 -14.84 9.91 0.36
CA SER A 56 -14.41 9.79 -1.03
C SER A 56 -12.91 9.49 -1.16
N ALA A 57 -12.06 10.04 -0.28
CA ALA A 57 -10.63 9.75 -0.30
C ALA A 57 -10.34 8.30 0.11
N HIS A 58 -11.11 7.75 1.06
CA HIS A 58 -10.96 6.36 1.49
C HIS A 58 -11.18 5.38 0.35
N GLN A 59 -12.15 5.63 -0.55
CA GLN A 59 -12.41 4.76 -1.70
C GLN A 59 -11.22 4.70 -2.67
N TRP A 60 -10.51 5.81 -2.87
CA TRP A 60 -9.32 5.84 -3.72
C TRP A 60 -8.14 5.14 -3.06
N ILE A 61 -7.98 5.31 -1.75
CA ILE A 61 -6.94 4.63 -0.96
C ILE A 61 -7.19 3.11 -0.91
N GLN A 62 -8.45 2.68 -0.81
CA GLN A 62 -8.81 1.27 -0.92
C GLN A 62 -8.43 0.70 -2.29
N LYS A 63 -8.69 1.43 -3.37
CA LYS A 63 -8.25 1.03 -4.72
C LYS A 63 -6.72 0.95 -4.79
N ALA A 64 -6.01 1.90 -4.20
CA ALA A 64 -4.55 1.86 -4.11
C ALA A 64 -4.04 0.58 -3.42
N GLY A 65 -4.66 0.21 -2.30
CA GLY A 65 -4.36 -1.03 -1.58
C GLY A 65 -4.65 -2.28 -2.40
N LEU A 66 -5.80 -2.34 -3.08
CA LEU A 66 -6.18 -3.47 -3.93
C LEU A 66 -5.21 -3.68 -5.11
N TRP A 67 -4.77 -2.60 -5.76
CA TRP A 67 -3.79 -2.70 -6.86
C TRP A 67 -2.40 -3.13 -6.39
N ALA A 68 -2.00 -2.76 -5.17
CA ALA A 68 -0.77 -3.24 -4.57
C ALA A 68 -0.84 -4.73 -4.20
N ILE A 69 -1.97 -5.20 -3.66
CA ILE A 69 -2.19 -6.63 -3.38
C ILE A 69 -2.27 -7.43 -4.69
N PHE A 70 -2.91 -6.88 -5.72
CA PHE A 70 -2.93 -7.47 -7.05
C PHE A 70 -1.50 -7.64 -7.59
N SER A 71 -0.68 -6.60 -7.54
CA SER A 71 0.74 -6.67 -7.91
C SER A 71 1.49 -7.75 -7.11
N ALA A 72 1.26 -7.82 -5.80
CA ALA A 72 1.84 -8.84 -4.94
C ALA A 72 1.45 -10.26 -5.39
N ALA A 73 0.18 -10.49 -5.73
CA ALA A 73 -0.30 -11.78 -6.22
C ALA A 73 0.43 -12.23 -7.50
N PHE A 74 0.67 -11.33 -8.45
CA PHE A 74 1.48 -11.65 -9.64
C PHE A 74 2.95 -11.87 -9.31
N GLY A 75 3.50 -11.12 -8.36
CA GLY A 75 4.85 -11.35 -7.85
C GLY A 75 5.01 -12.73 -7.19
N LEU A 76 3.97 -13.20 -6.48
CA LEU A 76 3.96 -14.53 -5.88
C LEU A 76 3.87 -15.63 -6.95
N VAL A 77 2.99 -15.47 -7.93
CA VAL A 77 2.85 -16.42 -9.05
C VAL A 77 4.16 -16.61 -9.81
N ALA A 78 4.89 -15.51 -10.06
CA ALA A 78 6.20 -15.56 -10.68
C ALA A 78 7.21 -16.35 -9.83
N LEU A 79 7.24 -16.11 -8.51
CA LEU A 79 8.10 -16.82 -7.56
C LEU A 79 7.78 -18.33 -7.46
N THR A 80 6.51 -18.73 -7.52
CA THR A 80 6.09 -20.11 -7.24
C THR A 80 5.96 -21.00 -8.46
N LEU A 81 5.57 -20.45 -9.62
CA LEU A 81 5.15 -21.26 -10.78
C LEU A 81 6.01 -21.06 -12.02
N LEU A 82 6.78 -19.98 -12.10
CA LEU A 82 7.39 -19.55 -13.34
C LEU A 82 8.86 -19.17 -13.11
N LYS A 83 9.70 -20.20 -12.95
CA LYS A 83 11.16 -20.06 -12.75
C LYS A 83 11.87 -19.34 -13.91
N ASP A 84 11.22 -19.20 -15.07
CA ASP A 84 11.73 -18.60 -16.32
C ASP A 84 10.66 -17.78 -17.10
N SER A 85 9.56 -17.33 -16.48
CA SER A 85 8.59 -16.53 -17.26
C SER A 85 9.18 -15.17 -17.61
N GLY A 86 9.21 -14.84 -18.90
CA GLY A 86 9.73 -13.58 -19.42
C GLY A 86 9.02 -12.31 -18.92
N ALA A 87 9.50 -11.17 -19.43
CA ALA A 87 9.23 -9.78 -19.05
C ALA A 87 7.76 -9.33 -18.82
N TRP A 88 6.78 -10.15 -19.18
CA TRP A 88 5.35 -9.86 -19.06
C TRP A 88 4.88 -9.79 -17.60
N HIS A 89 5.39 -10.69 -16.74
CA HIS A 89 5.00 -10.74 -15.33
C HIS A 89 5.58 -9.56 -14.53
N THR A 90 6.83 -9.19 -14.80
CA THR A 90 7.47 -7.98 -14.25
C THR A 90 6.69 -6.73 -14.65
N TRP A 91 6.23 -6.66 -15.91
CA TRP A 91 5.41 -5.52 -16.37
C TRP A 91 4.07 -5.41 -15.62
N LEU A 92 3.40 -6.53 -15.33
CA LEU A 92 2.16 -6.53 -14.54
C LEU A 92 2.39 -6.12 -13.07
N VAL A 93 3.50 -6.56 -12.48
CA VAL A 93 3.90 -6.15 -11.13
C VAL A 93 4.14 -4.64 -11.09
N ASP A 94 4.93 -4.12 -12.04
CA ASP A 94 5.24 -2.69 -12.15
C ASP A 94 4.00 -1.84 -12.43
N PHE A 95 3.13 -2.30 -13.34
CA PHE A 95 1.86 -1.64 -13.64
C PHE A 95 0.95 -1.58 -12.42
N GLY A 96 0.83 -2.68 -11.67
CA GLY A 96 0.03 -2.71 -10.44
C GLY A 96 0.57 -1.77 -9.35
N LEU A 97 1.90 -1.67 -9.22
CA LEU A 97 2.53 -0.71 -8.29
C LEU A 97 2.33 0.74 -8.74
N LEU A 98 2.46 1.02 -10.04
CA LEU A 98 2.18 2.35 -10.61
C LEU A 98 0.72 2.75 -10.41
N ALA A 99 -0.22 1.84 -10.70
CA ALA A 99 -1.64 2.05 -10.47
C ALA A 99 -1.93 2.29 -8.98
N SER A 100 -1.30 1.51 -8.09
CA SER A 100 -1.40 1.71 -6.64
C SER A 100 -0.94 3.11 -6.23
N GLY A 101 0.24 3.53 -6.71
CA GLY A 101 0.77 4.88 -6.46
C GLY A 101 -0.14 5.98 -6.99
N PHE A 102 -0.68 5.82 -8.20
CA PHE A 102 -1.60 6.77 -8.83
C PHE A 102 -2.90 6.93 -8.03
N PHE A 103 -3.53 5.82 -7.64
CA PHE A 103 -4.76 5.88 -6.82
C PHE A 103 -4.49 6.39 -5.41
N GLY A 104 -3.32 6.07 -4.84
CA GLY A 104 -2.88 6.62 -3.56
C GLY A 104 -2.70 8.13 -3.62
N PHE A 105 -2.07 8.63 -4.67
CA PHE A 105 -1.90 10.06 -4.94
C PHE A 105 -3.24 10.78 -5.12
N LEU A 106 -4.18 10.22 -5.89
CA LEU A 106 -5.53 10.76 -6.02
C LEU A 106 -6.28 10.78 -4.67
N GLY A 107 -6.14 9.71 -3.88
CA GLY A 107 -6.71 9.64 -2.54
C GLY A 107 -6.16 10.72 -1.62
N ALA A 108 -4.84 10.94 -1.65
CA ALA A 108 -4.19 12.01 -0.88
C ALA A 108 -4.63 13.40 -1.34
N LEU A 109 -4.69 13.67 -2.66
CA LEU A 109 -5.18 14.92 -3.23
C LEU A 109 -6.61 15.24 -2.79
N ILE A 110 -7.52 14.27 -2.93
CA ILE A 110 -8.92 14.43 -2.52
C ILE A 110 -9.01 14.61 -1.01
N GLY A 111 -8.18 13.90 -0.24
CA GLY A 111 -8.12 14.06 1.21
C GLY A 111 -7.68 15.46 1.62
N PHE A 112 -6.72 16.04 0.92
CA PHE A 112 -6.25 17.41 1.14
C PHE A 112 -7.30 18.46 0.77
N PHE A 113 -7.92 18.36 -0.41
CA PHE A 113 -8.90 19.35 -0.88
C PHE A 113 -10.27 19.25 -0.22
N LYS A 114 -10.64 18.06 0.29
CA LYS A 114 -11.92 17.83 1.00
C LYS A 114 -11.72 17.60 2.49
N TRP A 115 -10.66 18.19 3.05
CA TRP A 115 -10.46 18.23 4.49
C TRP A 115 -11.48 19.21 5.10
N LYS A 116 -12.32 18.70 6.00
CA LYS A 116 -13.32 19.50 6.73
C LYS A 116 -12.89 19.69 8.18
#